data_AF-A0A0A1DEF6-F1
#
_entry.id   AF-A0A0A1DEF6-F1
#
_cell.length_a   1.000
_cell.length_b   1.000
_cell.length_c   1.000
_cell.angle_alpha   90.00
_cell.angle_beta   90.00
_cell.angle_gamma   90.00
#
_symmetry.space_group_name_H-M   'P 1'
#
loop_
_entity.id
_entity.type
_entity.pdbx_description
1 polymer ?
#
loop_
_entity_poly.entity_id
_entity_poly.type
_entity_poly.pdbx_seq_one_letter_code
_entity_poly.pdbx_strand_id
1 'polypeptide(L)'
;DIQSLKQGIRLSISTHYDVETIEIGASIACSGICLTVVERELKRTNANCFVVEAWKEALCLTNLSQWTKGTFVNLERSLRLGDEIGGHLVSGHVDGLAEIVDQKNEGDAIRFYLKASVRLAPFVAEKGSIALNGTSLTVNSIEDNIFDVLIIRHTLEMTTWGQAKVGDQVNLEVDQLA
;
A
#
# COMPACT_ATOMS: atom_id res chain seq x y z
N ASP A 1 -10.31 0.60 14.63
CA ASP A 1 -11.20 1.77 14.88
C ASP A 1 -10.57 3.04 14.30
N ILE A 2 -11.35 4.09 14.06
CA ILE A 2 -10.86 5.37 13.49
C ILE A 2 -11.31 6.49 14.41
N GLN A 3 -10.38 7.32 14.87
CA GLN A 3 -10.65 8.48 15.72
C GLN A 3 -10.06 9.74 15.07
N SER A 4 -10.81 10.83 15.05
CA SER A 4 -10.34 12.11 14.53
C SER A 4 -9.44 12.80 15.55
N LEU A 5 -8.31 13.31 15.08
CA LEU A 5 -7.40 14.17 15.83
C LEU A 5 -7.39 15.58 15.22
N LYS A 6 -6.76 16.54 15.91
CA LYS A 6 -6.54 17.88 15.34
C LYS A 6 -5.56 17.77 14.16
N GLN A 7 -6.08 17.90 12.93
CA GLN A 7 -5.32 17.78 11.67
C GLN A 7 -4.70 16.39 11.41
N GLY A 8 -5.28 15.35 12.01
CA GLY A 8 -4.84 13.98 11.81
C GLY A 8 -5.94 12.98 12.12
N ILE A 9 -5.63 11.70 11.94
CA ILE A 9 -6.50 10.60 12.36
C ILE A 9 -5.68 9.54 13.07
N ARG A 10 -6.27 8.91 14.09
CA ARG A 10 -5.74 7.75 14.79
C ARG A 10 -6.45 6.51 14.28
N LEU A 11 -5.68 5.51 13.85
CA LEU A 11 -6.16 4.29 13.23
C LEU A 11 -5.71 3.10 14.07
N SER A 12 -6.65 2.29 14.52
CA SER A 12 -6.38 0.96 15.07
C SER A 12 -6.60 -0.07 13.97
N ILE A 13 -5.51 -0.76 13.60
CA ILE A 13 -5.41 -1.71 12.50
C ILE A 13 -5.29 -3.12 13.07
N SER A 14 -6.25 -3.98 12.73
CA SER A 14 -6.19 -5.40 13.05
C SER A 14 -5.16 -6.10 12.16
N THR A 15 -4.38 -7.01 12.73
CA THR A 15 -3.31 -7.71 12.01
C THR A 15 -3.19 -9.16 12.48
N HIS A 16 -2.59 -9.99 11.62
CA HIS A 16 -2.14 -11.33 11.96
C HIS A 16 -0.70 -11.37 12.49
N TYR A 17 0.02 -10.25 12.48
CA TYR A 17 1.34 -10.17 13.09
C TYR A 17 1.26 -10.47 14.58
N ASP A 18 2.31 -11.11 15.08
CA ASP A 18 2.55 -11.19 16.51
C ASP A 18 2.92 -9.79 17.04
N VAL A 19 2.00 -9.17 17.78
CA VAL A 19 2.17 -7.83 18.34
C VAL A 19 3.25 -7.76 19.42
N GLU A 20 3.65 -8.89 20.00
CA GLU A 20 4.79 -8.91 20.91
C GLU A 20 6.10 -8.55 20.19
N THR A 21 6.18 -8.87 18.89
CA THR A 21 7.32 -8.53 18.02
C THR A 21 7.29 -7.09 17.49
N ILE A 22 6.25 -6.32 17.80
CA ILE A 22 6.08 -4.92 17.37
C ILE A 22 6.38 -4.02 18.55
N GLU A 23 7.43 -3.21 18.43
CA GLU A 23 7.76 -2.19 19.42
C GLU A 23 7.00 -0.88 19.15
N ILE A 24 6.74 -0.11 20.19
CA ILE A 24 6.27 1.27 20.03
C ILE A 24 7.40 2.06 19.36
N GLY A 25 7.09 2.80 18.30
CA GLY A 25 8.07 3.45 17.44
C GLY A 25 8.48 2.62 16.22
N ALA A 26 8.06 1.35 16.12
CA ALA A 26 8.28 0.55 14.91
C ALA A 26 7.54 1.17 13.71
N SER A 27 8.12 1.02 12.52
CA SER A 27 7.48 1.43 11.27
C SER A 27 6.82 0.22 10.60
N ILE A 28 5.60 0.42 10.11
CA ILE A 28 4.84 -0.58 9.35
C ILE A 28 4.23 0.13 8.14
N ALA A 29 4.48 -0.40 6.95
CA ALA A 29 3.84 0.09 5.74
C ALA A 29 2.38 -0.39 5.72
N CYS A 30 1.44 0.54 5.64
CA CYS A 30 0.01 0.28 5.58
C CYS A 30 -0.49 0.70 4.19
N SER A 31 -0.74 -0.27 3.31
CA SER A 31 -0.95 -0.09 1.88
C SER A 31 0.11 0.83 1.25
N GLY A 32 1.38 0.60 1.59
CA GLY A 32 2.51 1.39 1.10
C GLY A 32 2.76 2.71 1.84
N ILE A 33 1.99 3.03 2.87
CA ILE A 33 2.22 4.25 3.67
C ILE A 33 3.03 3.88 4.91
N CYS A 34 4.26 4.37 5.03
CA CYS A 34 5.08 4.17 6.22
C CYS A 34 4.46 4.91 7.41
N LEU A 35 3.95 4.16 8.39
CA LEU A 35 3.33 4.70 9.59
C LEU A 35 3.99 4.15 10.86
N THR A 36 4.18 5.02 11.85
CA THR A 36 4.78 4.67 13.13
C THR A 36 3.73 4.13 14.10
N VAL A 37 4.04 3.00 14.72
CA VAL A 37 3.21 2.39 15.78
C VAL A 37 3.31 3.22 17.05
N VAL A 38 2.17 3.76 17.50
CA VAL A 38 2.07 4.57 18.73
C VAL A 38 1.53 3.79 19.93
N GLU A 39 0.81 2.69 19.67
CA GLU A 39 0.24 1.82 20.70
C GLU A 39 0.08 0.41 20.12
N ARG A 40 0.19 -0.60 20.99
CA ARG A 40 -0.09 -2.00 20.65
C ARG A 40 -1.07 -2.55 21.67
N GLU A 41 -2.12 -3.22 21.19
CA GLU A 41 -3.13 -3.81 22.05
C GLU A 41 -3.14 -5.32 21.86
N LEU A 42 -2.86 -6.03 22.95
CA LEU A 42 -3.16 -7.45 23.07
C LEU A 42 -4.65 -7.60 23.35
N LYS A 43 -5.48 -7.66 22.30
CA LYS A 43 -6.88 -7.99 22.52
C LYS A 43 -6.98 -9.45 22.95
N ARG A 44 -7.59 -9.66 24.13
CA ARG A 44 -7.96 -11.01 24.61
C ARG A 44 -8.98 -11.72 23.70
N THR A 45 -9.52 -11.05 22.67
CA THR A 45 -10.47 -11.61 21.71
C THR A 45 -10.10 -11.31 20.24
N ASN A 46 -10.08 -12.39 19.46
CA ASN A 46 -10.08 -12.61 18.00
C ASN A 46 -9.07 -11.93 17.05
N ALA A 47 -8.38 -10.83 17.36
CA ALA A 47 -7.31 -10.32 16.49
C ALA A 47 -6.35 -9.37 17.22
N ASN A 48 -5.05 -9.55 16.94
CA ASN A 48 -4.02 -8.60 17.35
C ASN A 48 -4.24 -7.25 16.67
N CYS A 49 -3.87 -6.15 17.32
CA CYS A 49 -3.91 -4.84 16.68
C CYS A 49 -2.80 -3.91 17.14
N PHE A 50 -2.42 -3.01 16.25
CA PHE A 50 -1.55 -1.89 16.52
C PHE A 50 -2.24 -0.59 16.11
N VAL A 51 -1.77 0.51 16.67
CA VAL A 51 -2.34 1.84 16.44
C VAL A 51 -1.29 2.72 15.80
N VAL A 52 -1.71 3.49 14.81
CA VAL A 52 -0.91 4.49 14.11
C VAL A 52 -1.64 5.81 14.04
N GLU A 53 -0.92 6.88 13.79
CA GLU A 53 -1.48 8.21 13.54
C GLU A 53 -1.03 8.71 12.17
N ALA A 54 -1.98 9.14 11.35
CA ALA A 54 -1.73 9.73 10.05
C ALA A 54 -2.04 11.22 10.11
N TRP A 55 -1.09 12.03 9.64
CA TRP A 55 -1.15 13.48 9.68
C TRP A 55 -1.47 14.05 8.30
N LYS A 56 -1.56 15.39 8.24
CA LYS A 56 -2.00 16.15 7.07
C LYS A 56 -1.41 15.68 5.74
N GLU A 57 -0.10 15.45 5.66
CA GLU A 57 0.56 15.06 4.42
C GLU A 57 0.10 13.69 3.91
N ALA A 58 0.17 12.66 4.75
CA ALA A 58 -0.35 11.33 4.41
C ALA A 58 -1.83 11.38 4.04
N LEU A 59 -2.65 12.16 4.76
CA LEU A 59 -4.07 12.34 4.45
C LEU A 59 -4.32 13.04 3.11
N CYS A 60 -3.42 13.92 2.67
CA CYS A 60 -3.56 14.63 1.40
C CYS A 60 -3.08 13.81 0.20
N LEU A 61 -2.02 13.00 0.35
CA LEU A 61 -1.36 12.33 -0.77
C LEU A 61 -1.82 10.88 -0.99
N THR A 62 -2.50 10.28 -0.01
CA THR A 62 -2.79 8.83 -0.01
C THR A 62 -4.28 8.54 0.07
N ASN A 63 -4.65 7.29 -0.22
CA ASN A 63 -6.03 6.81 -0.16
C ASN A 63 -6.53 6.61 1.28
N LEU A 64 -5.66 6.81 2.28
CA LEU A 64 -5.97 6.71 3.70
C LEU A 64 -7.09 7.67 4.13
N SER A 65 -7.23 8.81 3.47
CA SER A 65 -8.35 9.74 3.67
C SER A 65 -9.73 9.14 3.41
N GLN A 66 -9.79 8.05 2.64
CA GLN A 66 -11.03 7.34 2.28
C GLN A 66 -11.26 6.10 3.14
N TRP A 67 -10.32 5.75 4.03
CA TRP A 67 -10.44 4.54 4.84
C TRP A 67 -11.56 4.67 5.86
N THR A 68 -12.35 3.61 5.98
CA THR A 68 -13.42 3.49 6.94
C THR A 68 -13.24 2.22 7.77
N LYS A 69 -14.00 2.08 8.86
CA LYS A 69 -13.97 0.84 9.63
C LYS A 69 -14.37 -0.33 8.74
N GLY A 70 -13.49 -1.33 8.63
CA GLY A 70 -13.69 -2.50 7.77
C GLY A 70 -12.92 -2.45 6.45
N THR A 71 -12.27 -1.32 6.13
CA THR A 71 -11.32 -1.27 5.00
C THR A 71 -10.15 -2.23 5.24
N PHE A 72 -9.92 -3.12 4.28
CA PHE A 72 -8.73 -3.98 4.25
C PHE A 72 -7.54 -3.18 3.69
N VAL A 73 -6.35 -3.43 4.24
CA VAL A 73 -5.10 -2.76 3.86
C VAL A 73 -3.97 -3.79 3.77
N ASN A 74 -3.05 -3.60 2.84
CA ASN A 74 -1.82 -4.41 2.79
C ASN A 74 -0.92 -4.00 3.95
N LEU A 75 -0.21 -4.96 4.56
CA LEU A 75 0.73 -4.68 5.64
C LEU A 75 2.10 -5.26 5.32
N GLU A 76 3.14 -4.47 5.55
CA GLU A 76 4.53 -4.91 5.45
C GLU A 76 5.35 -4.33 6.61
N ARG A 77 6.20 -5.17 7.21
CA ARG A 77 7.11 -4.78 8.30
C ARG A 77 8.36 -4.14 7.71
N SER A 78 8.95 -3.19 8.42
CA SER A 78 10.28 -2.70 8.05
C SER A 78 11.31 -3.83 8.02
N LEU A 79 12.16 -3.82 6.98
CA LEU A 79 13.27 -4.74 6.81
C LEU A 79 14.24 -4.68 8.00
N ARG A 80 14.71 -5.84 8.42
CA ARG A 80 15.83 -6.01 9.36
C ARG A 80 17.11 -6.32 8.59
N LEU A 81 18.26 -6.06 9.22
CA LEU A 81 19.54 -6.45 8.64
C LEU A 81 19.59 -7.96 8.41
N GLY A 82 19.79 -8.36 7.15
CA GLY A 82 19.83 -9.77 6.74
C GLY A 82 18.50 -10.32 6.21
N ASP A 83 17.43 -9.53 6.21
CA ASP A 83 16.18 -9.92 5.54
C ASP A 83 16.37 -9.96 4.01
N GLU A 84 15.62 -10.85 3.36
CA GLU A 84 15.59 -10.97 1.90
C GLU A 84 14.82 -9.80 1.29
N ILE A 85 15.32 -9.25 0.18
CA ILE A 85 14.63 -8.25 -0.64
C ILE A 85 14.12 -8.96 -1.90
N GLY A 86 12.89 -9.49 -1.84
CA GLY A 86 12.28 -10.21 -2.97
C GLY A 86 11.64 -9.31 -4.04
N GLY A 87 11.41 -8.03 -3.71
CA GLY A 87 10.91 -7.01 -4.63
C GLY A 87 12.00 -6.01 -5.01
N HIS A 88 11.67 -4.72 -4.93
CA HIS A 88 12.62 -3.61 -5.00
C HIS A 88 12.63 -2.83 -3.67
N LEU A 89 13.46 -1.80 -3.55
CA LEU A 89 13.49 -0.96 -2.37
C LEU A 89 12.24 -0.07 -2.33
N VAL A 90 11.42 -0.25 -1.30
CA VAL A 90 10.21 0.54 -1.03
C VAL A 90 10.39 1.24 0.30
N SER A 91 10.27 2.58 0.31
CA SER A 91 10.41 3.40 1.51
C SER A 91 9.11 3.60 2.28
N GLY A 92 7.98 3.44 1.60
CA GLY A 92 6.66 3.74 2.11
C GLY A 92 6.35 5.25 2.09
N HIS A 93 7.04 6.01 1.24
CA HIS A 93 6.78 7.42 0.99
C HIS A 93 5.99 7.55 -0.31
N VAL A 94 4.66 7.51 -0.18
CA VAL A 94 3.75 7.57 -1.32
C VAL A 94 3.84 8.93 -2.02
N ASP A 95 4.14 8.92 -3.32
CA ASP A 95 4.24 10.12 -4.16
C ASP A 95 2.87 10.66 -4.57
N GLY A 96 1.86 9.78 -4.62
CA GLY A 96 0.49 10.15 -4.93
C GLY A 96 -0.43 8.96 -5.15
N LEU A 97 -1.49 9.21 -5.90
CA LEU A 97 -2.49 8.20 -6.25
C LEU A 97 -2.45 7.84 -7.73
N ALA A 98 -2.76 6.57 -8.00
CA ALA A 98 -3.13 6.10 -9.33
C ALA A 98 -4.58 5.59 -9.30
N GLU A 99 -5.34 5.86 -10.35
CA GLU A 99 -6.71 5.35 -10.51
C GLU A 99 -6.69 4.08 -11.35
N ILE A 100 -7.36 3.01 -10.90
CA ILE A 100 -7.59 1.84 -11.74
C ILE A 100 -8.63 2.22 -12.81
N VAL A 101 -8.22 2.27 -14.08
CA VAL A 101 -9.10 2.68 -15.18
C VAL A 101 -9.65 1.50 -15.98
N ASP A 102 -8.99 0.35 -15.95
CA ASP A 102 -9.46 -0.89 -16.58
C ASP A 102 -8.85 -2.11 -15.90
N GLN A 103 -9.51 -3.27 -16.03
CA GLN A 103 -8.99 -4.56 -15.56
C GLN A 103 -9.41 -5.69 -16.50
N LYS A 104 -8.48 -6.62 -16.77
CA LYS A 104 -8.70 -7.76 -17.67
C LYS A 104 -8.23 -9.06 -17.04
N ASN A 105 -9.11 -10.06 -17.03
CA ASN A 105 -8.75 -11.40 -16.59
C ASN A 105 -7.84 -12.07 -17.63
N GLU A 106 -6.72 -12.61 -17.18
CA GLU A 106 -5.74 -13.34 -17.99
C GLU A 106 -5.48 -14.70 -17.34
N GLY A 107 -6.45 -15.61 -17.51
CA GLY A 107 -6.48 -16.89 -16.80
C GLY A 107 -6.70 -16.67 -15.30
N ASP A 108 -5.77 -17.15 -14.48
CA ASP A 108 -5.77 -16.98 -13.02
C ASP A 108 -5.11 -15.67 -12.56
N ALA A 109 -4.61 -14.85 -13.49
CA ALA A 109 -4.04 -13.53 -13.23
C ALA A 109 -5.00 -12.42 -13.67
N ILE A 110 -4.79 -11.21 -13.18
CA ILE A 110 -5.57 -10.03 -13.59
C ILE A 110 -4.59 -8.92 -13.99
N ARG A 111 -4.76 -8.39 -15.20
CA ARG A 111 -4.07 -7.18 -15.64
C ARG A 111 -4.85 -5.96 -15.21
N PHE A 112 -4.19 -5.03 -14.55
CA PHE A 112 -4.77 -3.74 -14.17
C PHE A 112 -4.11 -2.64 -14.98
N TYR A 113 -4.93 -1.72 -15.49
CA TYR A 113 -4.48 -0.48 -16.12
C TYR A 113 -4.72 0.66 -15.15
N LEU A 114 -3.68 1.43 -14.88
CA LEU A 114 -3.67 2.47 -13.88
C LEU A 114 -3.27 3.80 -14.49
N LYS A 115 -4.05 4.84 -14.18
CA LYS A 115 -3.77 6.21 -14.57
C LYS A 115 -3.08 6.94 -13.42
N ALA A 116 -1.80 7.27 -13.61
CA ALA A 116 -1.05 8.10 -12.68
C ALA A 116 -1.24 9.59 -12.97
N SER A 117 -0.83 10.45 -12.05
CA SER A 117 -0.65 11.87 -12.34
C SER A 117 0.39 12.06 -13.46
N VAL A 118 0.17 13.02 -14.36
CA VAL A 118 1.10 13.38 -15.44
C VAL A 118 2.49 13.74 -14.89
N ARG A 119 2.57 14.23 -13.66
CA ARG A 119 3.84 14.55 -13.00
C ARG A 119 4.66 13.32 -12.61
N LEU A 120 4.00 12.18 -12.40
CA LEU A 120 4.65 10.92 -11.99
C LEU A 120 5.00 10.04 -13.19
N ALA A 121 4.34 10.23 -14.33
CA ALA A 121 4.57 9.45 -15.54
C ALA A 121 6.06 9.35 -15.98
N PRO A 122 6.89 10.41 -15.90
CA PRO A 122 8.30 10.31 -16.26
C PRO A 122 9.13 9.33 -15.42
N PHE A 123 8.66 8.96 -14.23
CA PHE A 123 9.34 8.04 -13.31
C PHE A 123 8.81 6.60 -13.40
N VAL A 124 7.85 6.35 -14.29
CA VAL A 124 7.27 5.03 -14.53
C VAL A 124 7.83 4.50 -15.84
N ALA A 125 8.78 3.56 -15.76
CA ALA A 125 9.45 2.99 -16.93
C ALA A 125 8.90 1.60 -17.28
N GLU A 126 8.76 1.31 -18.57
CA GLU A 126 8.45 -0.04 -19.04
C GLU A 126 9.51 -1.04 -18.54
N LYS A 127 9.05 -2.17 -17.97
CA LYS A 127 9.86 -3.18 -17.26
C LYS A 127 10.57 -2.67 -15.99
N GLY A 128 10.32 -1.43 -15.59
CA GLY A 128 10.74 -0.89 -14.30
C GLY A 128 9.90 -1.45 -13.15
N SER A 129 10.35 -1.15 -11.93
CA SER A 129 9.64 -1.46 -10.70
C SER A 129 8.71 -0.31 -10.30
N ILE A 130 7.63 -0.65 -9.61
CA ILE A 130 6.70 0.31 -9.02
C ILE A 130 6.06 -0.30 -7.77
N ALA A 131 5.80 0.52 -6.75
CA ALA A 131 5.08 0.10 -5.56
C ALA A 131 3.64 0.64 -5.60
N LEU A 132 2.66 -0.28 -5.62
CA LEU A 132 1.24 0.05 -5.64
C LEU A 132 0.53 -0.56 -4.43
N ASN A 133 -0.07 0.28 -3.58
CA ASN A 133 -0.55 -0.10 -2.25
C ASN A 133 0.51 -0.91 -1.46
N GLY A 134 1.78 -0.55 -1.60
CA GLY A 134 2.93 -1.24 -1.00
C GLY A 134 3.29 -2.58 -1.65
N THR A 135 2.60 -3.00 -2.71
CA THR A 135 2.96 -4.20 -3.47
C THR A 135 4.01 -3.85 -4.53
N SER A 136 5.18 -4.47 -4.46
CA SER A 136 6.20 -4.37 -5.51
C SER A 136 5.73 -5.09 -6.78
N LEU A 137 5.69 -4.38 -7.90
CA LEU A 137 5.20 -4.87 -9.18
C LEU A 137 6.11 -4.46 -10.34
N THR A 138 6.02 -5.18 -11.45
CA THR A 138 6.67 -4.82 -12.72
C THR A 138 5.69 -4.07 -13.61
N VAL A 139 6.12 -2.91 -14.11
CA VAL A 139 5.38 -2.18 -15.14
C VAL A 139 5.53 -2.91 -16.46
N ASN A 140 4.44 -3.31 -17.08
CA ASN A 140 4.48 -4.06 -18.34
C ASN A 140 4.58 -3.17 -19.56
N SER A 141 3.83 -2.07 -19.58
CA SER A 141 3.82 -1.03 -20.60
C SER A 141 3.37 0.29 -19.98
N ILE A 142 3.69 1.40 -20.64
CA ILE A 142 3.19 2.73 -20.32
C ILE A 142 2.93 3.51 -21.61
N GLU A 143 1.78 4.16 -21.68
CA GLU A 143 1.38 5.10 -22.73
C GLU A 143 0.84 6.36 -22.06
N ASP A 144 1.46 7.51 -22.36
CA ASP A 144 1.24 8.79 -21.67
C ASP A 144 1.39 8.68 -20.15
N ASN A 145 0.27 8.64 -19.42
CA ASN A 145 0.21 8.49 -17.97
C ASN A 145 -0.62 7.28 -17.53
N ILE A 146 -0.88 6.35 -18.46
CA ILE A 146 -1.54 5.09 -18.19
C ILE A 146 -0.53 3.97 -18.36
N PHE A 147 -0.35 3.18 -17.31
CA PHE A 147 0.54 2.03 -17.32
C PHE A 147 -0.22 0.79 -16.88
N ASP A 148 0.32 -0.39 -17.16
CA ASP A 148 -0.29 -1.64 -16.74
C ASP A 148 0.65 -2.53 -15.94
N VAL A 149 0.04 -3.32 -15.06
CA VAL A 149 0.70 -4.33 -14.23
C VAL A 149 -0.11 -5.63 -14.31
N LEU A 150 0.58 -6.77 -14.23
CA LEU A 150 -0.07 -8.08 -14.16
C LEU A 150 0.05 -8.63 -12.74
N ILE A 151 -1.09 -8.85 -12.09
CA ILE A 151 -1.14 -9.40 -10.73
C ILE A 151 -1.38 -10.90 -10.82
N ILE A 152 -0.40 -11.66 -10.34
CA ILE A 152 -0.46 -13.13 -10.33
C ILE A 152 -1.43 -13.64 -9.25
N ARG A 153 -1.92 -14.88 -9.43
CA ARG A 153 -2.88 -15.52 -8.52
C ARG A 153 -2.51 -15.40 -7.04
N HIS A 154 -1.26 -15.71 -6.70
CA HIS A 154 -0.80 -15.63 -5.31
C HIS A 154 -0.93 -14.22 -4.72
N THR A 155 -0.56 -13.18 -5.48
CA THR A 155 -0.69 -11.79 -5.04
C THR A 155 -2.16 -11.40 -4.91
N LEU A 156 -3.04 -11.84 -5.81
CA LEU A 156 -4.49 -11.61 -5.69
C LEU A 156 -5.07 -12.22 -4.41
N GLU A 157 -4.62 -13.42 -4.03
CA GLU A 157 -5.08 -14.14 -2.83
C GLU A 157 -4.55 -13.53 -1.52
N MET A 158 -3.31 -13.02 -1.53
CA MET A 158 -2.62 -12.58 -0.31
C MET A 158 -2.73 -11.08 -0.03
N THR A 159 -3.28 -10.29 -0.95
CA THR A 159 -3.33 -8.83 -0.86
C THR A 159 -4.72 -8.29 -1.17
N THR A 160 -4.92 -6.98 -0.98
CA THR A 160 -6.18 -6.31 -1.32
C THR A 160 -6.47 -6.29 -2.83
N TRP A 161 -5.53 -6.68 -3.69
CA TRP A 161 -5.72 -6.71 -5.14
C TRP A 161 -6.85 -7.65 -5.60
N GLY A 162 -7.14 -8.73 -4.85
CA GLY A 162 -8.27 -9.61 -5.16
C GLY A 162 -9.65 -8.96 -5.03
N GLN A 163 -9.74 -7.79 -4.38
CA GLN A 163 -10.97 -7.03 -4.19
C GLN A 163 -10.99 -5.69 -4.94
N ALA A 164 -9.86 -5.33 -5.57
CA ALA A 164 -9.72 -4.06 -6.29
C ALA A 164 -10.62 -4.03 -7.53
N LYS A 165 -11.13 -2.85 -7.85
CA LYS A 165 -12.03 -2.62 -8.99
C LYS A 165 -11.70 -1.31 -9.72
N VAL A 166 -12.20 -1.21 -10.94
CA VAL A 166 -12.16 0.05 -11.71
C VAL A 166 -12.78 1.20 -10.90
N GLY A 167 -12.07 2.33 -10.88
CA GLY A 167 -12.38 3.53 -10.11
C GLY A 167 -11.68 3.62 -8.74
N ASP A 168 -11.10 2.52 -8.24
CA ASP A 168 -10.37 2.55 -6.97
C ASP A 168 -9.07 3.36 -7.10
N GLN A 169 -8.73 4.08 -6.03
CA GLN A 169 -7.48 4.83 -5.89
C GLN A 169 -6.44 3.99 -5.16
N VAL A 170 -5.27 3.80 -5.76
CA VAL A 170 -4.15 3.07 -5.18
C VAL A 170 -3.01 4.01 -4.82
N ASN A 171 -2.37 3.79 -3.68
CA ASN A 171 -1.15 4.52 -3.32
C ASN A 171 -0.03 4.13 -4.27
N LEU A 172 0.62 5.11 -4.89
CA LEU A 172 1.71 4.91 -5.83
C LEU A 172 3.00 5.51 -5.26
N GLU A 173 4.02 4.68 -5.15
CA GLU A 173 5.41 5.06 -4.90
C GLU A 173 6.24 4.63 -6.12
N VAL A 174 6.94 5.59 -6.72
CA VAL A 174 7.84 5.33 -7.86
C VAL A 174 9.14 4.69 -7.35
N ASP A 175 9.86 3.98 -8.21
CA ASP A 175 11.17 3.45 -7.85
C ASP A 175 12.13 4.61 -7.52
N GLN A 176 12.82 4.53 -6.39
CA GLN A 176 13.80 5.54 -5.99
C GLN A 176 15.01 5.63 -6.92
N LEU A 177 15.22 4.61 -7.75
CA LEU A 177 16.27 4.57 -8.77
C LEU A 177 15.88 5.21 -10.11
N ALA A 178 14.62 5.65 -10.27
CA ALA A 178 14.07 6.21 -11.51
C ALA A 178 14.53 7.65 -11.81
#